data_AF-X1N461-F1
#
_entry.id   AF-X1N461-F1
#
_cell.length_a   1.000
_cell.length_b   1.000
_cell.length_c   1.000
_cell.angle_alpha   90.00
_cell.angle_beta   90.00
_cell.angle_gamma   90.00
#
_symmetry.space_group_name_H-M   'P 1'
#
loop_
_entity.id
_entity.type
_entity.pdbx_description
1 polymer ?
#
loop_
_entity_poly.entity_id
_entity_poly.type
_entity_poly.pdbx_seq_one_letter_code
_entity_poly.pdbx_strand_id
1 'polypeptide(L)'
;MLTKIGASLACSNQFNLSKEVELLVKAGIDFIHIDIMDGVYVKNYCFGTQLLNYLKKYKDIEIDVHLMVDDPYSKINFFKDKHFHKLSFHIESCKN
;
A
#
# COMPACT_ATOMS: atom_id res chain seq x y z
N MET A 1 13.93 16.78 12.90
CA MET A 1 13.15 16.01 11.90
C MET A 1 11.70 16.04 12.36
N LEU A 2 10.74 16.32 11.48
CA LEU A 2 9.31 16.26 11.84
C LEU A 2 8.85 14.81 11.86
N THR A 3 8.03 14.44 12.85
CA THR A 3 7.41 13.12 12.95
C THR A 3 6.33 12.98 11.88
N LYS A 4 6.33 11.85 11.13
CA LYS A 4 5.27 11.49 10.19
C LYS A 4 4.40 10.36 10.74
N ILE A 5 3.11 10.38 10.43
CA ILE A 5 2.12 9.36 10.78
C ILE A 5 1.58 8.70 9.51
N GLY A 6 1.75 7.38 9.42
CA GLY A 6 1.19 6.55 8.36
C GLY A 6 0.07 5.66 8.87
N ALA A 7 -1.04 5.57 8.12
CA ALA A 7 -2.14 4.68 8.44
C ALA A 7 -2.13 3.44 7.54
N SER A 8 -2.02 2.24 8.12
CA SER A 8 -2.15 0.99 7.36
C SER A 8 -3.63 0.70 7.06
N LEU A 9 -3.96 0.62 5.76
CA LEU A 9 -5.32 0.25 5.33
C LEU A 9 -5.66 -1.20 5.63
N ALA A 10 -4.69 -2.07 5.91
CA ALA A 10 -4.96 -3.46 6.28
C ALA A 10 -5.75 -3.55 7.59
N CYS A 11 -5.60 -2.57 8.48
CA CYS A 11 -6.33 -2.47 9.75
C CYS A 11 -7.73 -1.83 9.63
N SER A 12 -8.10 -1.34 8.45
CA SER A 12 -9.36 -0.62 8.25
C SER A 12 -10.55 -1.56 8.04
N ASN A 13 -11.77 -1.03 8.16
CA ASN A 13 -12.98 -1.75 7.78
C ASN A 13 -13.04 -1.91 6.26
N GLN A 14 -12.70 -3.10 5.78
CA GLN A 14 -12.62 -3.41 4.35
C GLN A 14 -13.97 -3.25 3.62
N PHE A 15 -15.10 -3.44 4.32
CA PHE A 15 -16.44 -3.21 3.75
C PHE A 15 -16.74 -1.74 3.48
N ASN A 16 -15.92 -0.81 3.98
CA ASN A 16 -16.16 0.64 3.87
C ASN A 16 -14.87 1.44 3.57
N LEU A 17 -13.94 0.86 2.80
CA LEU A 17 -12.63 1.46 2.51
C LEU A 17 -12.68 2.91 2.01
N SER A 18 -13.66 3.28 1.19
CA SER A 18 -13.79 4.66 0.71
C SER A 18 -13.97 5.65 1.85
N LYS A 19 -14.83 5.32 2.82
CA LYS A 19 -15.09 6.14 4.00
C LYS A 19 -13.88 6.16 4.94
N GLU A 20 -13.22 5.02 5.13
CA GLU A 20 -12.01 4.92 5.95
C GLU A 20 -10.92 5.87 5.41
N VAL A 21 -10.66 5.84 4.10
CA VAL A 21 -9.69 6.73 3.48
C VAL A 21 -10.09 8.21 3.62
N GLU A 22 -11.37 8.55 3.44
CA GLU A 22 -11.84 9.93 3.62
C GLU A 22 -11.66 10.45 5.04
N LEU A 23 -11.93 9.60 6.05
CA LEU A 23 -11.72 9.95 7.45
C LEU A 23 -10.25 10.17 7.76
N LEU A 24 -9.38 9.29 7.26
CA LEU A 24 -7.93 9.39 7.42
C LEU A 24 -7.37 10.68 6.78
N VAL A 25 -7.75 10.96 5.53
CA VAL A 25 -7.33 12.19 4.83
C VAL A 25 -7.79 13.44 5.59
N LYS A 26 -9.04 13.46 6.08
CA LYS A 26 -9.55 14.57 6.90
C LYS A 26 -8.85 14.72 8.24
N ALA A 27 -8.34 13.62 8.81
CA ALA A 27 -7.57 13.63 10.05
C ALA A 27 -6.14 14.17 9.86
N GLY A 28 -5.69 14.39 8.62
CA GLY A 28 -4.40 15.01 8.33
C GLY A 28 -3.21 14.07 8.49
N ILE A 29 -3.38 12.77 8.19
CA ILE A 29 -2.25 11.83 8.15
C ILE A 29 -1.27 12.20 7.02
N ASP A 30 0.01 11.85 7.20
CA ASP A 30 1.05 12.17 6.22
C ASP A 30 1.03 11.22 5.01
N PHE A 31 0.72 9.94 5.23
CA PHE A 31 0.68 8.94 4.16
C PHE A 31 -0.24 7.77 4.47
N ILE A 32 -0.74 7.15 3.40
CA ILE A 32 -1.46 5.89 3.46
C ILE A 32 -0.48 4.76 3.21
N HIS A 33 -0.45 3.79 4.12
CA HIS A 33 0.34 2.58 3.99
C HIS A 33 -0.52 1.42 3.47
N ILE A 34 -0.01 0.70 2.47
CA ILE A 34 -0.71 -0.38 1.78
C ILE A 34 0.17 -1.63 1.77
N ASP A 35 -0.30 -2.63 2.50
CA ASP A 35 0.28 -3.96 2.53
C ASP A 35 -0.24 -4.80 1.37
N ILE A 36 0.62 -5.20 0.44
CA ILE A 36 0.28 -6.16 -0.62
C ILE A 36 0.87 -7.52 -0.24
N MET A 37 -0.01 -8.48 0.04
CA MET A 37 0.34 -9.83 0.49
C MET A 37 -0.16 -10.88 -0.50
N ASP A 38 0.69 -11.86 -0.83
CA ASP A 38 0.41 -12.86 -1.88
C ASP A 38 0.11 -14.27 -1.38
N GLY A 39 0.04 -14.49 -0.06
CA GLY A 39 -0.18 -15.82 0.52
C GLY A 39 1.04 -16.75 0.47
N VAL A 40 2.15 -16.33 -0.13
CA VAL A 40 3.38 -17.13 -0.26
C VAL A 40 4.46 -16.62 0.71
N TYR A 41 4.79 -15.32 0.67
CA TYR A 41 5.75 -14.74 1.61
C TYR A 41 5.17 -14.65 3.03
N VAL A 42 3.89 -14.30 3.13
CA VAL A 42 3.09 -14.38 4.36
C VAL A 42 1.86 -15.24 4.11
N LYS A 43 1.27 -15.82 5.16
CA LYS A 43 0.13 -16.76 5.01
C LYS A 43 -1.18 -16.10 4.56
N ASN A 44 -1.32 -14.79 4.71
CA ASN A 44 -2.53 -14.05 4.40
C ASN A 44 -2.47 -13.41 3.00
N TYR A 45 -3.63 -13.08 2.46
CA TYR A 45 -3.79 -12.24 1.28
C TYR A 45 -4.31 -10.86 1.69
N CYS A 46 -3.74 -9.81 1.12
CA CYS A 46 -4.15 -8.44 1.41
C CYS A 46 -3.88 -7.57 0.19
N PHE A 47 -4.93 -6.87 -0.26
CA PHE A 47 -4.95 -5.94 -1.38
C PHE A 47 -4.31 -6.41 -2.69
N GLY A 48 -4.41 -5.55 -3.70
CA GLY A 48 -3.72 -5.69 -4.97
C GLY A 48 -3.54 -4.31 -5.59
N THR A 49 -2.85 -4.23 -6.71
CA THR A 49 -2.47 -2.93 -7.32
C THR A 49 -3.65 -2.12 -7.85
N GLN A 50 -4.86 -2.70 -7.91
CA GLN A 50 -6.07 -1.98 -8.29
C GLN A 50 -6.45 -0.89 -7.29
N LEU A 51 -6.18 -1.09 -6.00
CA LEU A 51 -6.47 -0.08 -4.98
C LEU A 51 -5.76 1.25 -5.26
N LEU A 52 -4.53 1.19 -5.80
CA LEU A 52 -3.73 2.36 -6.17
C LEU A 52 -4.41 3.23 -7.22
N ASN A 53 -5.23 2.64 -8.10
CA ASN A 53 -5.99 3.41 -9.10
C ASN A 53 -7.10 4.24 -8.44
N TYR A 54 -7.77 3.70 -7.42
CA TYR A 54 -8.83 4.41 -6.72
C TYR A 54 -8.29 5.53 -5.83
N LEU A 55 -7.09 5.35 -5.28
CA LEU A 55 -6.43 6.36 -4.44
C LEU A 55 -5.93 7.58 -5.20
N LYS A 56 -5.83 7.52 -6.54
CA LYS A 56 -5.47 8.66 -7.41
C LYS A 56 -6.31 9.94 -7.17
N LYS A 57 -7.53 9.81 -6.62
CA LYS A 57 -8.38 10.97 -6.32
C LYS A 57 -7.85 11.82 -5.16
N TYR A 58 -7.03 11.26 -4.28
CA TYR A 58 -6.41 11.96 -3.16
C TYR A 58 -4.98 12.36 -3.56
N LYS A 59 -4.86 13.48 -4.29
CA LYS A 59 -3.58 13.86 -4.92
C LYS A 59 -2.52 14.34 -3.92
N ASP A 60 -2.96 14.85 -2.77
CA ASP A 60 -2.09 15.52 -1.80
C ASP A 60 -1.57 14.58 -0.72
N ILE A 61 -1.91 13.28 -0.77
CA ILE A 61 -1.48 12.29 0.20
C ILE A 61 -0.43 11.34 -0.40
N GLU A 62 0.68 11.15 0.31
CA GLU A 62 1.68 10.16 -0.06
C GLU A 62 1.08 8.73 0.08
N ILE A 63 1.45 7.86 -0.85
CA ILE A 63 1.01 6.45 -0.86
C ILE A 63 2.26 5.58 -0.76
N ASP A 64 2.36 4.84 0.34
CA ASP A 64 3.46 3.95 0.67
C ASP A 64 3.02 2.50 0.49
N VAL A 65 3.66 1.79 -0.43
CA VAL A 65 3.34 0.40 -0.74
C VAL A 65 4.41 -0.51 -0.17
N HIS A 66 3.99 -1.50 0.63
CA HIS A 66 4.85 -2.53 1.17
C HIS A 66 4.50 -3.89 0.56
N LEU A 67 5.47 -4.45 -0.16
CA LEU A 67 5.37 -5.77 -0.78
C LEU A 67 5.81 -6.85 0.20
N MET A 68 4.84 -7.63 0.66
CA MET A 68 5.02 -8.89 1.35
C MET A 68 4.70 -10.03 0.38
N VAL A 69 5.52 -10.15 -0.65
CA VAL A 69 5.32 -11.07 -1.77
C VAL A 69 6.58 -11.89 -2.05
N ASP A 70 6.39 -13.07 -2.61
CA ASP A 70 7.43 -13.92 -3.19
C ASP A 70 7.94 -13.30 -4.50
N ASP A 71 9.26 -13.19 -4.63
CA ASP A 71 9.96 -12.62 -5.78
C ASP A 71 9.38 -11.26 -6.24
N PRO A 72 9.68 -10.15 -5.53
CA PRO A 72 9.13 -8.84 -5.83
C PRO A 72 9.55 -8.32 -7.22
N TYR A 73 10.69 -8.78 -7.76
CA TYR A 73 11.16 -8.39 -9.08
C TYR A 73 10.19 -8.84 -10.18
N SER A 74 9.64 -10.06 -10.06
CA SER A 74 8.61 -10.58 -10.99
C SER A 74 7.32 -9.74 -10.99
N LYS A 75 7.08 -8.94 -9.95
CA LYS A 75 5.84 -8.18 -9.75
C LYS A 75 5.95 -6.71 -10.11
N ILE A 76 7.16 -6.18 -10.36
CA ILE A 76 7.39 -4.74 -10.53
C ILE A 76 6.54 -4.13 -11.66
N ASN A 77 6.30 -4.89 -12.73
CA ASN A 77 5.52 -4.46 -13.88
C ASN A 77 4.04 -4.20 -13.54
N PHE A 78 3.49 -4.80 -12.48
CA PHE A 78 2.10 -4.53 -12.05
C PHE A 78 1.94 -3.14 -11.43
N PHE A 79 3.05 -2.49 -11.05
CA PHE A 79 3.08 -1.14 -10.50
C PHE A 79 3.30 -0.07 -11.58
N LYS A 80 3.58 -0.46 -12.82
CA LYS A 80 3.67 0.48 -13.93
C LYS A 80 2.39 1.30 -14.04
N ASP A 81 2.53 2.62 -14.15
CA ASP A 81 1.45 3.61 -14.27
C ASP A 81 0.46 3.65 -13.08
N LYS A 82 0.80 3.01 -11.95
CA LYS A 82 0.06 3.10 -10.70
C LYS A 82 0.46 4.35 -9.92
N HIS A 83 -0.45 4.86 -9.11
CA HIS A 83 -0.18 6.01 -8.24
C HIS A 83 0.29 5.53 -6.87
N PHE A 84 1.61 5.59 -6.70
CA PHE A 84 2.30 5.38 -5.43
C PHE A 84 3.54 6.26 -5.38
N HIS A 85 4.07 6.47 -4.18
CA HIS A 85 5.22 7.34 -3.96
C HIS A 85 6.41 6.58 -3.39
N LYS A 86 6.16 5.48 -2.69
CA LYS A 86 7.18 4.57 -2.16
C LYS A 86 6.76 3.13 -2.42
N LEU A 87 7.76 2.32 -2.74
CA LEU A 87 7.62 0.88 -2.92
C LEU A 87 8.74 0.20 -2.13
N SER A 88 8.36 -0.49 -1.07
CA SER A 88 9.25 -1.23 -0.18
C SER A 88 9.01 -2.73 -0.37
N PHE A 89 10.07 -3.52 -0.27
CA PHE A 89 9.99 -4.99 -0.35
C PHE A 89 10.98 -5.61 0.62
N HIS A 90 10.79 -6.90 0.89
CA HIS A 90 11.66 -7.68 1.75
C HIS A 90 12.86 -8.22 0.97
N ILE A 91 14.07 -8.00 1.49
CA ILE A 91 15.27 -8.56 0.89
C ILE A 91 15.27 -10.09 0.97
N GLU A 92 14.60 -10.63 1.99
CA GLU A 92 14.42 -12.06 2.23
C GLU A 92 13.55 -12.75 1.17
N SER A 93 12.74 -12.00 0.42
CA SER A 93 11.90 -12.53 -0.65
C SER A 93 12.52 -12.40 -2.04
N CYS A 94 13.71 -11.80 -2.15
CA CYS A 94 14.44 -11.69 -3.41
C CYS A 94 15.09 -13.04 -3.77
N LYS A 95 14.77 -13.55 -4.95
CA LYS A 95 15.42 -14.72 -5.54
C LYS A 95 16.53 -14.18 -6.45
N ASN A 96 17.78 -14.52 -6.14
CA ASN A 96 18.99 -14.02 -6.81
C ASN A 96 18.92 -14.09 -8.34
#